data_AF-A0A7L4PMG6-F1
#
_entry.id   AF-A0A7L4PMG6-F1
#
_cell.length_a   1.000
_cell.length_b   1.000
_cell.length_c   1.000
_cell.angle_alpha   90.00
_cell.angle_beta   90.00
_cell.angle_gamma   90.00
#
_symmetry.space_group_name_H-M   'P 1'
#
loop_
_entity.id
_entity.type
_entity.pdbx_description
1 polymer ?
#
loop_
_entity_poly.entity_id
_entity_poly.type
_entity_poly.pdbx_seq_one_letter_code
_entity_poly.pdbx_strand_id
1 'polypeptide(L)'
;MGKDDLCGASCNINNLAGTFFAGTSPLLRPFLERLGELLPAERQGVNKGYIVGSLRTHVNSLFANQESISVEADGKVVEIKRSELDEMIAAKYPSFQHQSLNLPGLLFIQSGPALHAASIAKLREMHGIRIPDGRRTQRYFFHTTVVSLQADQERIRIELDLARLPNNPHQAE
;
A
#
# COMPACT_ATOMS: atom_id res chain seq x y z
N MET A 1 -15.46 19.85 1.01
CA MET A 1 -15.01 18.45 1.26
C MET A 1 -13.61 18.53 1.82
N GLY A 2 -13.46 18.25 3.11
CA GLY A 2 -12.19 18.41 3.85
C GLY A 2 -11.22 17.26 3.57
N LYS A 3 -9.93 17.60 3.52
CA LYS A 3 -8.77 16.78 3.11
C LYS A 3 -8.23 15.84 4.20
N ASP A 4 -8.95 15.68 5.28
CA ASP A 4 -8.50 14.88 6.43
C ASP A 4 -9.64 13.92 6.77
N ASP A 5 -9.34 12.62 6.87
CA ASP A 5 -9.85 11.77 7.95
C ASP A 5 -9.73 10.27 7.62
N LEU A 6 -8.50 9.76 7.77
CA LEU A 6 -8.30 8.46 8.40
C LEU A 6 -7.27 8.67 9.51
N CYS A 7 -7.79 8.88 10.71
CA CYS A 7 -7.03 9.17 11.91
C CYS A 7 -7.63 8.28 13.01
N GLY A 8 -6.86 7.31 13.54
CA GLY A 8 -7.25 6.55 14.71
C GLY A 8 -7.78 5.14 14.43
N ALA A 9 -6.87 4.23 14.10
CA ALA A 9 -7.05 2.80 14.36
C ALA A 9 -5.84 2.34 15.19
N SER A 10 -5.97 2.41 16.52
CA SER A 10 -4.95 1.88 17.44
C SER A 10 -5.08 0.35 17.51
N CYS A 11 -4.37 -0.35 16.63
CA CYS A 11 -4.05 -1.76 16.86
C CYS A 11 -2.68 -1.82 17.56
N ASN A 12 -2.56 -2.65 18.61
CA ASN A 12 -1.29 -2.97 19.30
C ASN A 12 -0.32 -3.70 18.34
N ILE A 13 0.18 -2.98 17.34
CA ILE A 13 1.20 -3.40 16.41
C ILE A 13 2.33 -2.40 16.63
N ASN A 14 3.46 -2.85 17.18
CA ASN A 14 4.62 -2.01 17.49
C ASN A 14 5.30 -1.38 16.25
N ASN A 15 4.64 -1.39 15.10
CA ASN A 15 5.05 -0.78 13.85
C ASN A 15 3.88 -0.82 12.84
N LEU A 16 3.08 0.25 12.75
CA LEU A 16 1.97 0.29 11.80
C LEU A 16 2.42 0.33 10.33
N ALA A 17 3.51 1.03 10.01
CA ALA A 17 4.11 1.03 8.66
C ALA A 17 4.52 -0.39 8.21
N GLY A 18 5.01 -1.21 9.15
CA GLY A 18 5.36 -2.61 8.92
C GLY A 18 4.19 -3.49 8.45
N THR A 19 2.93 -3.10 8.72
CA THR A 19 1.74 -3.87 8.30
C THR A 19 1.57 -3.99 6.79
N PHE A 20 2.18 -3.06 6.04
CA PHE A 20 2.20 -3.11 4.59
C PHE A 20 3.16 -4.18 4.07
N PHE A 21 4.11 -4.67 4.86
CA PHE A 21 5.07 -5.71 4.45
C PHE A 21 4.67 -7.10 4.97
N ALA A 22 3.37 -7.37 5.09
CA ALA A 22 2.85 -8.64 5.60
C ALA A 22 2.92 -9.82 4.61
N GLY A 23 3.22 -9.57 3.33
CA GLY A 23 3.30 -10.60 2.30
C GLY A 23 4.17 -10.22 1.11
N THR A 24 4.58 -11.24 0.34
CA THR A 24 5.35 -11.05 -0.89
C THR A 24 4.43 -10.71 -2.06
N SER A 25 4.26 -9.41 -2.33
CA SER A 25 3.52 -8.95 -3.50
C SER A 25 4.36 -9.02 -4.78
N PRO A 26 3.77 -9.35 -5.93
CA PRO A 26 4.41 -9.15 -7.24
C PRO A 26 4.90 -7.72 -7.46
N LEU A 27 4.29 -6.72 -6.80
CA LEU A 27 4.71 -5.32 -6.86
C LEU A 27 6.08 -5.10 -6.23
N LEU A 28 6.28 -5.55 -4.98
CA LEU A 28 7.53 -5.31 -4.26
C LEU A 28 8.62 -6.32 -4.59
N ARG A 29 8.25 -7.52 -5.10
CA ARG A 29 9.20 -8.60 -5.43
C ARG A 29 10.42 -8.14 -6.25
N PRO A 30 10.29 -7.27 -7.27
CA PRO A 30 11.43 -6.80 -8.05
C PRO A 30 12.32 -5.81 -7.27
N PHE A 31 11.78 -5.14 -6.27
CA PHE A 31 12.47 -4.12 -5.47
C PHE A 31 12.97 -4.66 -4.12
N LEU A 32 12.79 -5.95 -3.83
CA LEU A 32 13.17 -6.52 -2.52
C LEU A 32 14.65 -6.36 -2.20
N GLU A 33 15.54 -6.44 -3.20
CA GLU A 33 16.97 -6.27 -2.96
C GLU A 33 17.29 -4.83 -2.52
N ARG A 34 16.73 -3.83 -3.20
CA ARG A 34 16.83 -2.41 -2.82
C ARG A 34 16.20 -2.15 -1.44
N LEU A 35 15.01 -2.69 -1.19
CA LEU A 35 14.37 -2.60 0.12
C LEU A 35 15.19 -3.31 1.21
N GLY A 36 16.01 -4.31 0.86
CA GLY A 36 16.93 -4.96 1.78
C GLY A 36 18.03 -4.04 2.30
N GLU A 37 18.37 -2.96 1.58
CA GLU A 37 19.38 -1.96 2.01
C GLU A 37 18.93 -1.16 3.23
N LEU A 38 17.62 -1.07 3.44
CA LEU A 38 17.00 -0.47 4.63
C LEU A 38 17.28 -1.28 5.90
N LEU A 39 17.61 -2.56 5.77
CA LEU A 39 17.85 -3.42 6.92
C LEU A 39 19.24 -3.13 7.54
N PRO A 40 19.42 -3.43 8.85
CA PRO A 40 20.73 -3.40 9.49
C PRO A 40 21.74 -4.29 8.76
N ALA A 41 23.02 -3.92 8.77
CA ALA A 41 24.09 -4.60 8.02
C ALA A 41 24.14 -6.12 8.28
N GLU A 42 23.82 -6.54 9.49
CA GLU A 42 23.74 -7.95 9.94
C GLU A 42 22.68 -8.78 9.20
N ARG A 43 21.70 -8.11 8.58
CA ARG A 43 20.54 -8.71 7.88
C ARG A 43 20.53 -8.44 6.38
N GLN A 44 21.55 -7.75 5.87
CA GLN A 44 21.71 -7.51 4.44
C GLN A 44 22.20 -8.79 3.74
N GLY A 45 21.71 -9.05 2.51
CA GLY A 45 22.10 -10.24 1.72
C GLY A 45 21.37 -11.54 2.07
N VAL A 46 20.41 -11.52 3.00
CA VAL A 46 19.59 -12.70 3.36
C VAL A 46 18.47 -12.92 2.32
N ASN A 47 17.99 -14.15 2.18
CA ASN A 47 16.94 -14.57 1.25
C ASN A 47 15.73 -13.60 1.19
N LYS A 48 15.15 -13.39 0.01
CA LYS A 48 13.98 -12.53 -0.27
C LYS A 48 12.80 -12.68 0.70
N GLY A 49 12.55 -13.90 1.20
CA GLY A 49 11.51 -14.14 2.22
C GLY A 49 11.83 -13.52 3.58
N TYR A 50 13.10 -13.47 3.96
CA TYR A 50 13.59 -12.86 5.20
C TYR A 50 13.56 -11.33 5.14
N ILE A 51 13.74 -10.76 3.95
CA ILE A 51 13.67 -9.30 3.73
C ILE A 51 12.27 -8.79 4.09
N VAL A 52 11.20 -9.40 3.55
CA VAL A 52 9.82 -8.97 3.83
C VAL A 52 9.47 -9.08 5.31
N GLY A 53 9.83 -10.20 5.95
CA GLY A 53 9.62 -10.38 7.38
C GLY A 53 10.40 -9.38 8.23
N SER A 54 11.60 -8.99 7.80
CA SER A 54 12.43 -7.99 8.51
C SER A 54 11.92 -6.57 8.29
N LEU A 55 11.46 -6.22 7.08
CA LEU A 55 10.84 -4.92 6.78
C LEU A 55 9.62 -4.66 7.66
N ARG A 56 8.83 -5.69 7.94
CA ARG A 56 7.68 -5.59 8.86
C ARG A 56 8.06 -5.08 10.26
N THR A 57 9.30 -5.28 10.69
CA THR A 57 9.78 -4.84 12.01
C THR A 57 10.51 -3.51 11.96
N HIS A 58 11.27 -3.25 10.88
CA HIS A 58 12.25 -2.16 10.83
C HIS A 58 11.80 -0.90 10.06
N VAL A 59 10.73 -0.99 9.26
CA VAL A 59 10.25 0.19 8.52
C VAL A 59 9.66 1.22 9.49
N ASN A 60 10.19 2.43 9.49
CA ASN A 60 9.74 3.52 10.37
C ASN A 60 8.62 4.32 9.72
N SER A 61 8.74 4.58 8.42
CA SER A 61 7.75 5.35 7.68
C SER A 61 7.58 4.81 6.25
N LEU A 62 6.39 5.04 5.71
CA LEU A 62 5.98 4.65 4.38
C LEU A 62 5.13 5.75 3.78
N PHE A 63 5.42 6.12 2.56
CA PHE A 63 4.58 7.00 1.76
C PHE A 63 4.39 6.39 0.38
N ALA A 64 3.17 6.45 -0.14
CA ALA A 64 2.88 6.05 -1.51
C ALA A 64 1.84 6.98 -2.12
N ASN A 65 2.07 7.36 -3.37
CA ASN A 65 1.13 8.08 -4.21
C ASN A 65 1.16 7.48 -5.62
N GLN A 66 0.51 8.14 -6.58
CA GLN A 66 0.46 7.64 -7.96
C GLN A 66 1.82 7.57 -8.66
N GLU A 67 2.81 8.31 -8.19
CA GLU A 67 4.11 8.49 -8.85
C GLU A 67 5.22 7.68 -8.19
N SER A 68 5.17 7.44 -6.87
CA SER A 68 6.20 6.69 -6.17
C SER A 68 5.73 6.04 -4.88
N ILE A 69 6.55 5.09 -4.42
CA ILE A 69 6.50 4.49 -3.08
C ILE A 69 7.84 4.79 -2.41
N SER A 70 7.82 5.50 -1.30
CA SER A 70 8.98 5.79 -0.46
C SER A 70 8.88 4.99 0.84
N VAL A 71 9.94 4.28 1.19
CA VAL A 71 10.04 3.48 2.41
C VAL A 71 11.27 3.94 3.18
N GLU A 72 11.08 4.24 4.46
CA GLU A 72 12.15 4.69 5.35
C GLU A 72 12.39 3.71 6.48
N ALA A 73 13.66 3.44 6.79
CA ALA A 73 14.10 2.75 8.00
C ALA A 73 15.45 3.31 8.44
N ASP A 74 15.61 3.58 9.73
CA ASP A 74 16.88 4.01 10.34
C ASP A 74 17.62 5.13 9.58
N GLY A 75 16.87 6.14 9.10
CA GLY A 75 17.41 7.29 8.36
C GLY A 75 17.80 6.98 6.90
N LYS A 76 17.57 5.76 6.42
CA LYS A 76 17.71 5.38 5.01
C LYS A 76 16.35 5.43 4.33
N VAL A 77 16.34 5.87 3.07
CA VAL A 77 15.13 5.97 2.25
C VAL A 77 15.34 5.19 0.96
N VAL A 78 14.37 4.33 0.62
CA VAL A 78 14.28 3.68 -0.68
C VAL A 78 13.03 4.18 -1.37
N GLU A 79 13.22 4.83 -2.53
CA GLU A 79 12.14 5.29 -3.39
C GLU A 79 12.00 4.37 -4.61
N ILE A 80 10.78 3.91 -4.86
CA ILE A 80 10.38 3.14 -6.05
C ILE A 80 9.48 4.05 -6.88
N LYS A 81 9.94 4.44 -8.07
CA LYS A 81 9.15 5.28 -8.97
C LYS A 81 8.20 4.43 -9.82
N ARG A 82 7.09 5.03 -10.22
CA ARG A 82 6.14 4.46 -11.18
C ARG A 82 6.82 4.09 -12.49
N SER A 83 7.65 4.98 -13.02
CA SER A 83 8.38 4.76 -14.28
C SER A 83 9.23 3.49 -14.24
N GLU A 84 9.88 3.21 -13.11
CA GLU A 84 10.67 1.99 -12.93
C GLU A 84 9.79 0.74 -12.96
N LEU A 85 8.62 0.79 -12.30
CA LEU A 85 7.67 -0.31 -12.37
C LEU A 85 7.15 -0.51 -13.80
N ASP A 86 6.82 0.56 -14.51
CA ASP A 86 6.31 0.53 -15.88
C ASP A 86 7.34 -0.10 -16.83
N GLU A 87 8.62 0.29 -16.73
CA GLU A 87 9.72 -0.32 -17.49
C GLU A 87 9.85 -1.82 -17.21
N MET A 88 9.81 -2.22 -15.94
CA MET A 88 9.92 -3.63 -15.56
C MET A 88 8.74 -4.48 -16.06
N ILE A 89 7.53 -3.92 -16.02
CA ILE A 89 6.33 -4.61 -16.49
C ILE A 89 6.32 -4.67 -18.02
N ALA A 90 6.68 -3.58 -18.71
CA ALA A 90 6.79 -3.57 -20.17
C ALA A 90 7.80 -4.61 -20.67
N ALA A 91 8.95 -4.74 -20.00
CA ALA A 91 9.96 -5.73 -20.34
C ALA A 91 9.47 -7.18 -20.13
N LYS A 92 8.68 -7.43 -19.09
CA LYS A 92 8.27 -8.79 -18.70
C LYS A 92 6.93 -9.24 -19.29
N TYR A 93 6.02 -8.29 -19.54
CA TYR A 93 4.66 -8.50 -20.02
C TYR A 93 4.29 -7.42 -21.06
N PRO A 94 4.82 -7.51 -22.29
CA PRO A 94 4.66 -6.45 -23.31
C PRO A 94 3.20 -6.17 -23.70
N SER A 95 2.32 -7.17 -23.55
CA SER A 95 0.89 -7.07 -23.86
C SER A 95 0.01 -6.61 -22.69
N PHE A 96 0.60 -6.38 -21.50
CA PHE A 96 -0.16 -6.00 -20.32
C PHE A 96 -0.33 -4.48 -20.22
N GLN A 97 -1.59 -4.03 -20.13
CA GLN A 97 -1.95 -2.60 -20.00
C GLN A 97 -1.71 -2.09 -18.57
N HIS A 98 -0.44 -1.84 -18.25
CA HIS A 98 0.04 -1.42 -16.92
C HIS A 98 -0.31 0.03 -16.55
N GLN A 99 -0.77 0.85 -17.50
CA GLN A 99 -1.17 2.24 -17.27
C GLN A 99 -2.29 2.39 -16.22
N SER A 100 -3.06 1.32 -15.98
CA SER A 100 -4.14 1.25 -14.98
C SER A 100 -3.67 0.86 -13.57
N LEU A 101 -2.37 0.61 -13.37
CA LEU A 101 -1.84 0.21 -12.07
C LEU A 101 -1.87 1.38 -11.10
N ASN A 102 -2.56 1.18 -9.99
CA ASN A 102 -2.64 2.14 -8.92
C ASN A 102 -1.66 1.74 -7.82
N LEU A 103 -0.46 2.34 -7.82
CA LEU A 103 0.62 2.02 -6.86
C LEU A 103 0.16 1.95 -5.39
N PRO A 104 -0.46 3.00 -4.83
CA PRO A 104 -0.86 2.99 -3.42
C PRO A 104 -2.01 1.98 -3.17
N GLY A 105 -2.89 1.76 -4.16
CA GLY A 105 -3.90 0.70 -4.11
C GLY A 105 -3.28 -0.71 -4.09
N LEU A 106 -2.24 -0.96 -4.89
CA LEU A 106 -1.53 -2.23 -4.92
C LEU A 106 -0.77 -2.47 -3.61
N LEU A 107 -0.13 -1.43 -3.07
CA LEU A 107 0.53 -1.49 -1.77
C LEU A 107 -0.46 -1.77 -0.65
N PHE A 108 -1.62 -1.09 -0.65
CA PHE A 108 -2.68 -1.33 0.33
C PHE A 108 -3.20 -2.76 0.27
N ILE A 109 -3.44 -3.30 -0.93
CA ILE A 109 -3.93 -4.68 -1.11
C ILE A 109 -2.96 -5.73 -0.55
N GLN A 110 -1.67 -5.43 -0.52
CA GLN A 110 -0.67 -6.34 0.06
C GLN A 110 -0.67 -6.33 1.59
N SER A 111 -1.24 -5.30 2.22
CA SER A 111 -1.29 -5.22 3.67
C SER A 111 -2.08 -6.39 4.27
N GLY A 112 -1.89 -6.60 5.57
CA GLY A 112 -2.52 -7.69 6.29
C GLY A 112 -4.06 -7.63 6.29
N PRO A 113 -4.76 -8.78 6.38
CA PRO A 113 -6.23 -8.84 6.43
C PRO A 113 -6.85 -7.99 7.55
N ALA A 114 -6.13 -7.80 8.66
CA ALA A 114 -6.54 -6.94 9.76
C ALA A 114 -6.68 -5.47 9.33
N LEU A 115 -5.76 -4.95 8.51
CA LEU A 115 -5.83 -3.58 8.02
C LEU A 115 -6.99 -3.40 7.04
N HIS A 116 -7.25 -4.40 6.19
CA HIS A 116 -8.40 -4.37 5.28
C HIS A 116 -9.71 -4.32 6.08
N ALA A 117 -9.86 -5.20 7.08
CA ALA A 117 -11.05 -5.22 7.94
C ALA A 117 -11.24 -3.91 8.72
N ALA A 118 -10.16 -3.38 9.32
CA ALA A 118 -10.19 -2.11 10.03
C ALA A 118 -10.57 -0.94 9.12
N SER A 119 -10.03 -0.91 7.89
CA SER A 119 -10.33 0.14 6.91
C SER A 119 -11.80 0.08 6.47
N ILE A 120 -12.34 -1.12 6.21
CA ILE A 120 -13.77 -1.29 5.88
C ILE A 120 -14.66 -0.84 7.04
N ALA A 121 -14.32 -1.23 8.27
CA ALA A 121 -15.07 -0.83 9.47
C ALA A 121 -15.07 0.68 9.63
N LYS A 122 -13.91 1.34 9.46
CA LYS A 122 -13.79 2.80 9.54
C LYS A 122 -14.54 3.53 8.45
N LEU A 123 -14.50 3.02 7.20
CA LEU A 123 -15.28 3.59 6.11
C LEU A 123 -16.79 3.51 6.34
N ARG A 124 -17.24 2.41 6.96
CA ARG A 124 -18.64 2.25 7.35
C ARG A 124 -19.03 3.18 8.50
N GLU A 125 -18.19 3.29 9.53
CA GLU A 125 -18.43 4.09 10.73
C GLU A 125 -18.44 5.59 10.42
N MET A 126 -17.43 6.09 9.72
CA MET A 126 -17.21 7.53 9.55
C MET A 126 -17.91 8.10 8.31
N HIS A 127 -18.10 7.29 7.27
CA HIS A 127 -18.60 7.77 5.98
C HIS A 127 -19.86 7.03 5.50
N GLY A 128 -20.35 6.04 6.24
CA GLY A 128 -21.52 5.25 5.84
C GLY A 128 -21.30 4.36 4.61
N ILE A 129 -20.05 4.23 4.14
CA ILE A 129 -19.73 3.49 2.91
C ILE A 129 -19.81 1.99 3.19
N ARG A 130 -20.62 1.28 2.40
CA ARG A 130 -20.72 -0.18 2.45
C ARG A 130 -20.02 -0.80 1.26
N ILE A 131 -18.87 -1.41 1.52
CA ILE A 131 -18.15 -2.22 0.54
C ILE A 131 -18.75 -3.64 0.60
N PRO A 132 -19.21 -4.21 -0.52
CA PRO A 132 -19.71 -5.58 -0.54
C PRO A 132 -18.67 -6.59 -0.05
N ASP A 133 -19.16 -7.62 0.61
CA ASP A 133 -18.31 -8.73 1.06
C ASP A 133 -17.69 -9.47 -0.12
N GLY A 134 -16.54 -10.09 0.14
CA GLY A 134 -15.80 -10.84 -0.86
C GLY A 134 -14.43 -10.23 -1.13
N ARG A 135 -13.40 -11.07 -0.99
CA ARG A 135 -12.00 -10.65 -1.11
C ARG A 135 -11.68 -9.99 -2.45
N ARG A 136 -12.27 -10.47 -3.55
CA ARG A 136 -12.04 -9.91 -4.89
C ARG A 136 -12.63 -8.49 -5.01
N THR A 137 -13.84 -8.29 -4.52
CA THR A 137 -14.55 -7.01 -4.55
C THR A 137 -13.85 -5.96 -3.69
N GLN A 138 -13.48 -6.33 -2.47
CA GLN A 138 -12.73 -5.44 -1.57
C GLN A 138 -11.38 -5.06 -2.16
N ARG A 139 -10.63 -6.03 -2.72
CA ARG A 139 -9.35 -5.74 -3.40
C ARG A 139 -9.55 -4.79 -4.58
N TYR A 140 -10.58 -5.00 -5.39
CA TYR A 140 -10.89 -4.11 -6.51
C TYR A 140 -11.24 -2.69 -6.03
N PHE A 141 -12.07 -2.57 -4.98
CA PHE A 141 -12.42 -1.29 -4.37
C PHE A 141 -11.17 -0.54 -3.94
N PHE A 142 -10.32 -1.14 -3.12
CA PHE A 142 -9.11 -0.49 -2.61
C PHE A 142 -8.07 -0.24 -3.70
N HIS A 143 -7.91 -1.17 -4.66
CA HIS A 143 -7.06 -0.96 -5.83
C HIS A 143 -7.47 0.30 -6.58
N THR A 144 -8.77 0.53 -6.73
CA THR A 144 -9.28 1.62 -7.57
C THR A 144 -9.31 2.96 -6.83
N THR A 145 -9.66 2.94 -5.55
CA THR A 145 -9.99 4.15 -4.80
C THR A 145 -8.83 4.74 -4.02
N VAL A 146 -7.84 3.95 -3.59
CA VAL A 146 -6.73 4.48 -2.79
C VAL A 146 -5.85 5.39 -3.66
N VAL A 147 -5.70 6.67 -3.30
CA VAL A 147 -4.90 7.64 -4.09
C VAL A 147 -3.58 8.00 -3.45
N SER A 148 -3.51 7.93 -2.13
CA SER A 148 -2.28 8.10 -1.38
C SER A 148 -2.33 7.27 -0.10
N LEU A 149 -1.15 6.94 0.42
CA LEU A 149 -0.96 6.21 1.64
C LEU A 149 0.21 6.80 2.38
N GLN A 150 0.03 7.03 3.68
CA GLN A 150 1.11 7.39 4.58
C GLN A 150 0.98 6.53 5.82
N ALA A 151 2.07 5.95 6.27
CA ALA A 151 2.11 5.23 7.53
C ALA A 151 3.42 5.51 8.25
N ASP A 152 3.34 5.63 9.57
CA ASP A 152 4.49 5.67 10.47
C ASP A 152 4.29 4.60 11.56
N GLN A 153 5.02 4.70 12.67
CA GLN A 153 4.90 3.73 13.76
C GLN A 153 3.56 3.82 14.49
N GLU A 154 2.88 4.97 14.48
CA GLU A 154 1.71 5.28 15.31
C GLU A 154 0.42 5.46 14.52
N ARG A 155 0.51 5.84 13.24
CA ARG A 155 -0.64 6.18 12.41
C ARG A 155 -0.54 5.64 10.99
N ILE A 156 -1.70 5.30 10.45
CA ILE A 156 -1.92 5.05 9.02
C ILE A 156 -2.93 6.09 8.53
N ARG A 157 -2.60 6.77 7.42
CA ARG A 157 -3.49 7.65 6.66
C ARG A 157 -3.63 7.06 5.26
N ILE A 158 -4.87 6.91 4.81
CA ILE A 158 -5.16 6.44 3.45
C ILE A 158 -6.13 7.46 2.86
N GLU A 159 -5.78 7.99 1.71
CA GLU A 159 -6.66 8.88 0.98
C GLU A 159 -7.42 8.07 -0.06
N LEU A 160 -8.73 8.29 -0.14
CA LEU A 160 -9.61 7.60 -1.08
C LEU A 160 -10.30 8.59 -2.00
N ASP A 161 -10.37 8.22 -3.28
CA ASP A 161 -11.16 8.89 -4.29
C ASP A 161 -12.21 7.91 -4.83
N LEU A 162 -13.44 8.06 -4.33
CA LEU A 162 -14.58 7.22 -4.72
C LEU A 162 -15.05 7.50 -6.15
N ALA A 163 -14.71 8.67 -6.72
CA ALA A 163 -15.06 9.00 -8.10
C ALA A 163 -14.36 8.11 -9.13
N ARG A 164 -13.31 7.39 -8.72
CA ARG A 164 -12.61 6.40 -9.55
C ARG A 164 -13.39 5.11 -9.76
N LEU A 165 -14.44 4.86 -8.99
CA LEU A 165 -15.26 3.67 -9.18
C LEU A 165 -16.13 3.83 -10.44
N PRO A 166 -16.18 2.82 -11.32
CA PRO A 166 -16.87 2.92 -12.62
C PRO A 166 -18.38 3.11 -12.51
N ASN A 167 -18.98 2.84 -11.34
CA ASN A 167 -20.41 2.98 -11.08
C ASN A 167 -20.66 3.94 -9.91
N ASN A 168 -20.07 5.13 -9.93
CA ASN A 168 -20.45 6.14 -8.96
C ASN A 168 -21.86 6.65 -9.33
N PRO A 169 -22.88 6.49 -8.46
CA PRO A 169 -24.25 6.94 -8.76
C PRO A 169 -24.36 8.47 -8.92
N HIS A 170 -23.28 9.21 -8.71
CA HIS A 170 -23.16 10.66 -8.91
C HIS A 170 -22.62 11.06 -10.30
N GLN A 171 -22.52 10.13 -11.27
CA GLN A 171 -22.17 10.45 -12.67
C GLN A 171 -23.39 10.40 -13.61
N ALA A 172 -24.60 10.44 -13.07
CA ALA A 172 -25.84 10.58 -13.83
C ALA A 172 -26.56 11.87 -13.43
N GLU A 173 -25.92 13.02 -13.63
CA GLU A 173 -26.57 14.32 -13.73
C GLU A 173 -25.94 15.12 -14.88
#